data_AF-A0A0F9BFB1-F1
#
_entry.id   AF-A0A0F9BFB1-F1
#
_cell.length_a   1.000
_cell.length_b   1.000
_cell.length_c   1.000
_cell.angle_alpha   90.00
_cell.angle_beta   90.00
_cell.angle_gamma   90.00
#
_symmetry.space_group_name_H-M   'P 1'
#
loop_
_entity.id
_entity.type
_entity.pdbx_description
1 polymer ?
#
loop_
_entity_poly.entity_id
_entity_poly.type
_entity_poly.pdbx_seq_one_letter_code
_entity_poly.pdbx_strand_id
1 'polypeptide(L)'
;VSKVWDTKTAIIALILGLFWPMFLIMSGRLCNIPIYVALLILACGVMFSRKPPLLARGILVGLILGLYASFRFEGVVFFAPFAYYVFREKSEPSSSLVKKCTVVAAMFSCVLLLISPWLIRNYMVFGTVTPGTSGGYALLRGHHENATGSGAPYWDPNCPYSDPLTNLTAPVPTSELSNRSRDYPTPQLELRADKWQRATATDFIMNNPRREVMLTFNKAYLFVVADSTHPVGRRIVVWGPSLCALLLGLYFFITRGKHDIRQHTLWLLFLLQLSLSLVFFVLLRYRMAVDFVPVAFLAAYLTRTAATVRE
;
A
#
# COMPACT_ATOMS: atom_id res chain seq x y z
N VAL A 1 -9.02 14.95 -4.77
CA VAL A 1 -9.87 15.68 -3.79
C VAL A 1 -11.00 16.47 -4.46
N SER A 2 -10.71 17.41 -5.37
CA SER A 2 -11.75 18.21 -6.06
C SER A 2 -12.79 17.38 -6.83
N LYS A 3 -12.40 16.22 -7.34
CA LYS A 3 -13.31 15.27 -8.02
C LYS A 3 -14.21 14.47 -7.06
N VAL A 4 -13.92 14.50 -5.76
CA VAL A 4 -14.68 13.77 -4.73
C VAL A 4 -15.59 14.75 -3.97
N TRP A 5 -15.02 15.84 -3.49
CA TRP A 5 -15.72 16.90 -2.77
C TRP A 5 -15.76 18.20 -3.61
N ASP A 6 -15.10 19.26 -3.16
CA ASP A 6 -15.11 20.59 -3.76
C ASP A 6 -13.71 21.22 -3.81
N THR A 7 -13.59 22.38 -4.47
CA THR A 7 -12.32 23.09 -4.66
C THR A 7 -11.73 23.60 -3.36
N LYS A 8 -12.53 24.03 -2.39
CA LYS A 8 -12.02 24.51 -1.09
C LYS A 8 -11.36 23.35 -0.34
N THR A 9 -12.03 22.20 -0.31
CA THR A 9 -11.47 20.97 0.26
C THR A 9 -10.17 20.57 -0.45
N ALA A 10 -10.08 20.75 -1.77
CA ALA A 10 -8.87 20.44 -2.53
C ALA A 10 -7.69 21.37 -2.18
N ILE A 11 -7.93 22.66 -1.96
CA ILE A 11 -6.90 23.61 -1.53
C ILE A 11 -6.39 23.25 -0.13
N ILE A 12 -7.30 22.94 0.80
CA ILE A 12 -6.89 22.51 2.15
C ILE A 12 -6.06 21.22 2.08
N ALA A 13 -6.48 20.24 1.27
CA ALA A 13 -5.72 19.00 1.09
C ALA A 13 -4.33 19.25 0.47
N LEU A 14 -4.20 20.21 -0.44
CA LEU A 14 -2.92 20.62 -1.02
C LEU A 14 -2.01 21.22 0.06
N ILE A 15 -2.52 22.15 0.87
CA ILE A 15 -1.76 22.77 1.97
C ILE A 15 -1.32 21.71 2.98
N LEU A 16 -2.26 20.86 3.43
CA LEU A 16 -1.93 19.76 4.34
C LEU A 16 -0.87 18.84 3.73
N GLY A 17 -1.00 18.50 2.44
CA GLY A 17 -0.04 17.66 1.74
C GLY A 17 1.35 18.27 1.64
N LEU A 18 1.47 19.57 1.35
CA LEU A 18 2.76 20.27 1.25
C LEU A 18 3.55 20.23 2.56
N PHE A 19 2.86 20.31 3.70
CA PHE A 19 3.49 20.31 5.02
C PHE A 19 3.33 18.96 5.76
N TRP A 20 2.84 17.93 5.08
CA TRP A 20 2.60 16.64 5.71
C TRP A 20 3.93 15.95 6.03
N PRO A 21 4.23 15.61 7.29
CA PRO A 21 5.54 15.06 7.68
C PRO A 21 5.96 13.85 6.85
N MET A 22 5.03 12.92 6.61
CA MET A 22 5.28 11.73 5.81
C MET A 22 5.60 12.06 4.34
N PHE A 23 4.96 13.07 3.75
CA PHE A 23 5.25 13.47 2.37
C PHE A 23 6.56 14.24 2.26
N LEU A 24 6.93 15.04 3.26
CA LEU A 24 8.24 15.68 3.34
C LEU A 24 9.37 14.65 3.46
N ILE A 25 9.19 13.62 4.29
CA ILE A 25 10.16 12.52 4.40
C ILE A 25 10.26 11.74 3.08
N MET A 26 9.13 11.50 2.44
CA MET A 26 9.04 10.80 1.16
C MET A 26 9.76 11.58 0.05
N SER A 27 9.59 12.90 -0.03
CA SER A 27 10.24 13.75 -1.04
C SER A 27 11.72 14.00 -0.76
N GLY A 28 12.12 14.00 0.52
CA GLY A 28 13.52 14.20 0.92
C GLY A 28 14.44 12.98 0.71
N ARG A 29 13.90 11.84 0.26
CA ARG A 29 14.66 10.61 0.01
C ARG A 29 14.71 10.29 -1.48
N LEU A 30 15.90 9.94 -1.99
CA LEU A 30 16.06 9.44 -3.35
C LEU A 30 15.46 8.02 -3.44
N CYS A 31 14.16 7.94 -3.68
CA CYS A 31 13.40 6.69 -3.77
C CYS A 31 12.26 6.80 -4.78
N ASN A 32 11.72 5.67 -5.21
CA ASN A 32 10.62 5.62 -6.19
C ASN A 32 9.22 5.89 -5.58
N ILE A 33 9.13 6.12 -4.26
CA ILE A 33 7.86 6.31 -3.55
C ILE A 33 7.04 7.49 -4.08
N PRO A 34 7.61 8.71 -4.25
CA PRO A 34 6.84 9.83 -4.79
C PRO A 34 6.20 9.53 -6.14
N ILE A 35 6.91 8.79 -7.00
CA ILE A 35 6.46 8.47 -8.36
C ILE A 35 5.22 7.58 -8.31
N TYR A 36 5.29 6.44 -7.63
CA TYR A 36 4.15 5.52 -7.62
C TYR A 36 2.97 6.08 -6.81
N VAL A 37 3.20 6.90 -5.77
CA VAL A 37 2.13 7.61 -5.06
C VAL A 37 1.43 8.61 -5.98
N ALA A 38 2.20 9.39 -6.75
CA ALA A 38 1.64 10.31 -7.73
C ALA A 38 0.82 9.57 -8.81
N LEU A 39 1.29 8.42 -9.29
CA LEU A 39 0.54 7.56 -10.21
C LEU A 39 -0.78 7.08 -9.58
N LEU A 40 -0.77 6.64 -8.32
CA LEU A 40 -1.99 6.17 -7.65
C LEU A 40 -3.01 7.31 -7.43
N ILE A 41 -2.53 8.51 -7.07
CA ILE A 41 -3.38 9.72 -6.96
C ILE A 41 -3.94 10.10 -8.35
N LEU A 42 -3.13 10.02 -9.40
CA LEU A 42 -3.55 10.28 -10.77
C LEU A 42 -4.61 9.28 -11.23
N ALA A 43 -4.45 7.99 -10.94
CA ALA A 43 -5.44 6.95 -11.22
C ALA A 43 -6.79 7.26 -10.55
N CYS A 44 -6.77 7.69 -9.28
CA CYS A 44 -7.97 8.17 -8.59
C CYS A 44 -8.58 9.38 -9.29
N GLY A 45 -7.76 10.37 -9.68
CA GLY A 45 -8.21 11.57 -10.37
C GLY A 45 -8.88 11.29 -11.71
N VAL A 46 -8.32 10.37 -12.50
CA VAL A 46 -8.86 9.94 -13.80
C VAL A 46 -10.16 9.15 -13.62
N MET A 47 -10.18 8.15 -12.73
CA MET A 47 -11.36 7.33 -12.52
C MET A 47 -12.56 8.15 -12.04
N PHE A 48 -12.34 9.04 -11.07
CA PHE A 48 -13.39 9.88 -10.48
C PHE A 48 -13.77 11.08 -11.34
N SER A 49 -13.11 11.31 -12.47
CA SER A 49 -13.51 12.36 -13.41
C SER A 49 -14.79 11.95 -14.15
N ARG A 50 -15.66 12.93 -14.45
CA ARG A 50 -16.86 12.71 -15.29
C ARG A 50 -16.56 12.66 -16.79
N LYS A 51 -15.39 13.15 -17.20
CA LYS A 51 -14.89 13.14 -18.58
C LYS A 51 -13.46 12.60 -18.53
N PRO A 52 -13.02 11.68 -19.42
CA PRO A 52 -13.71 11.11 -20.60
C PRO A 52 -14.71 9.98 -20.24
N PRO A 53 -15.33 9.29 -21.23
CA PRO A 53 -16.23 8.15 -20.99
C PRO A 53 -15.59 7.04 -20.13
N LEU A 54 -16.43 6.19 -19.50
CA LEU A 54 -15.97 5.18 -18.53
C LEU A 54 -14.93 4.21 -19.10
N LEU A 55 -15.07 3.79 -20.36
CA LEU A 55 -14.09 2.93 -21.03
C LEU A 55 -12.73 3.61 -21.17
N ALA A 56 -12.69 4.86 -21.62
CA ALA A 56 -11.45 5.63 -21.74
C ALA A 56 -10.79 5.84 -20.36
N ARG A 57 -11.59 6.09 -19.32
CA ARG A 57 -11.11 6.15 -17.92
C ARG A 57 -10.51 4.81 -17.49
N GLY A 58 -11.18 3.69 -17.76
CA GLY A 58 -10.70 2.35 -17.45
C GLY A 58 -9.37 2.03 -18.15
N ILE A 59 -9.24 2.34 -19.43
CA ILE A 59 -8.00 2.16 -20.19
C ILE A 59 -6.87 3.01 -19.59
N LEU A 60 -7.11 4.31 -19.37
CA LEU A 60 -6.09 5.21 -18.79
C LEU A 60 -5.67 4.76 -17.39
N VAL A 61 -6.62 4.37 -16.53
CA VAL A 61 -6.31 3.84 -15.20
C VAL A 61 -5.55 2.53 -15.28
N GLY A 62 -5.90 1.64 -16.21
CA GLY A 62 -5.16 0.40 -16.47
C GLY A 62 -3.72 0.67 -16.87
N LEU A 63 -3.48 1.65 -17.75
CA LEU A 63 -2.12 2.08 -18.12
C LEU A 63 -1.38 2.68 -16.91
N ILE A 64 -2.01 3.54 -16.13
CA ILE A 64 -1.39 4.15 -14.94
C ILE A 64 -1.03 3.08 -13.89
N LEU A 65 -1.92 2.11 -13.65
CA LEU A 65 -1.68 1.01 -12.72
C LEU A 65 -0.64 0.02 -13.25
N GLY A 66 -0.56 -0.20 -14.56
CA GLY A 66 0.51 -0.95 -15.18
C GLY A 66 1.87 -0.28 -15.00
N LEU A 67 1.96 1.04 -15.19
CA LEU A 67 3.16 1.82 -14.89
C LEU A 67 3.52 1.77 -13.40
N TYR A 68 2.52 1.88 -12.51
CA TYR A 68 2.73 1.67 -11.07
C TYR A 68 3.32 0.28 -10.82
N ALA A 69 2.73 -0.75 -11.42
CA ALA A 69 3.10 -2.15 -11.22
C ALA A 69 4.56 -2.44 -11.62
N SER A 70 5.09 -1.70 -12.59
CA SER A 70 6.51 -1.75 -12.97
C SER A 70 7.46 -1.28 -11.88
N PHE A 71 7.04 -0.38 -10.97
CA PHE A 71 7.83 0.00 -9.79
C PHE A 71 7.57 -0.92 -8.60
N ARG A 72 6.34 -1.41 -8.48
CA ARG A 72 5.82 -2.12 -7.31
C ARG A 72 4.69 -3.06 -7.71
N PHE A 73 4.92 -4.37 -7.64
CA PHE A 73 3.96 -5.39 -8.09
C PHE A 73 2.59 -5.28 -7.40
N GLU A 74 2.51 -4.67 -6.21
CA GLU A 74 1.25 -4.39 -5.51
C GLU A 74 0.29 -3.52 -6.35
N GLY A 75 0.79 -2.80 -7.36
CA GLY A 75 -0.01 -2.08 -8.35
C GLY A 75 -1.05 -2.93 -9.07
N VAL A 76 -0.74 -4.21 -9.30
CA VAL A 76 -1.69 -5.16 -9.89
C VAL A 76 -2.87 -5.38 -8.96
N VAL A 77 -2.64 -5.43 -7.65
CA VAL A 77 -3.69 -5.65 -6.65
C VAL A 77 -4.57 -4.40 -6.50
N PHE A 78 -4.00 -3.20 -6.68
CA PHE A 78 -4.77 -1.94 -6.67
C PHE A 78 -5.81 -1.83 -7.78
N PHE A 79 -5.80 -2.71 -8.78
CA PHE A 79 -6.91 -2.90 -9.72
C PHE A 79 -8.26 -3.13 -9.01
N ALA A 80 -8.28 -3.90 -7.92
CA ALA A 80 -9.53 -4.35 -7.29
C ALA A 80 -10.42 -3.20 -6.76
N PRO A 81 -9.91 -2.20 -6.02
CA PRO A 81 -10.70 -1.02 -5.65
C PRO A 81 -11.29 -0.23 -6.82
N PHE A 82 -10.60 -0.18 -7.97
CA PHE A 82 -11.12 0.47 -9.17
C PHE A 82 -12.15 -0.39 -9.91
N ALA A 83 -11.97 -1.71 -9.95
CA ALA A 83 -13.00 -2.62 -10.46
C ALA A 83 -14.29 -2.50 -9.62
N TYR A 84 -14.15 -2.46 -8.29
CA TYR A 84 -15.26 -2.19 -7.37
C TYR A 84 -15.97 -0.87 -7.70
N TYR A 85 -15.21 0.21 -7.94
CA TYR A 85 -15.77 1.49 -8.36
C TYR A 85 -16.62 1.34 -9.63
N VAL A 86 -16.09 0.72 -10.69
CA VAL A 86 -16.78 0.52 -11.97
C VAL A 86 -18.10 -0.25 -11.80
N PHE A 87 -18.11 -1.30 -10.97
CA PHE A 87 -19.33 -2.08 -10.75
C PHE A 87 -20.41 -1.31 -9.98
N ARG A 88 -20.01 -0.43 -9.08
CA ARG A 88 -20.90 0.30 -8.17
C ARG A 88 -21.28 1.70 -8.65
N GLU A 89 -20.57 2.23 -9.64
CA GLU A 89 -20.89 3.50 -10.28
C GLU A 89 -22.30 3.41 -10.90
N LYS A 90 -23.19 4.31 -10.47
CA LYS A 90 -24.59 4.40 -10.94
C LYS A 90 -24.80 5.51 -11.98
N SER A 91 -23.77 6.30 -12.28
CA SER A 91 -23.88 7.48 -13.15
C SER A 91 -24.28 7.17 -14.60
N GLU A 92 -24.21 5.91 -15.03
CA GLU A 92 -24.76 5.46 -16.31
C GLU A 92 -25.89 4.43 -16.07
N PRO A 93 -27.17 4.88 -16.01
CA PRO A 93 -28.34 4.04 -15.69
C PRO A 93 -28.56 2.86 -16.65
N SER A 94 -27.93 2.88 -17.83
CA SER A 94 -28.06 1.89 -18.92
C SER A 94 -26.74 1.14 -19.19
N SER A 95 -25.79 1.16 -18.25
CA SER A 95 -24.57 0.35 -18.38
C SER A 95 -24.90 -1.12 -18.08
N SER A 96 -25.21 -1.88 -19.14
CA SER A 96 -25.37 -3.34 -19.05
C SER A 96 -24.15 -3.95 -18.35
N LEU A 97 -24.35 -5.05 -17.62
CA LEU A 97 -23.26 -5.78 -16.94
C LEU A 97 -22.09 -6.05 -17.90
N VAL A 98 -22.41 -6.33 -19.17
CA VAL A 98 -21.45 -6.50 -20.26
C VAL A 98 -20.52 -5.29 -20.39
N LYS A 99 -21.05 -4.06 -20.47
CA LYS A 99 -20.22 -2.84 -20.56
C LYS A 99 -19.28 -2.71 -19.37
N LYS A 100 -19.76 -2.97 -18.15
CA LYS A 100 -18.93 -2.92 -16.94
C LYS A 100 -17.82 -3.96 -16.98
N CYS A 101 -18.13 -5.19 -17.36
CA CYS A 101 -17.13 -6.24 -17.58
C CYS A 101 -16.13 -5.86 -18.67
N THR A 102 -16.56 -5.24 -19.77
CA THR A 102 -15.66 -4.73 -20.83
C THR A 102 -14.69 -3.68 -20.29
N VAL A 103 -15.16 -2.73 -19.50
CA VAL A 103 -14.29 -1.70 -18.88
C VAL A 103 -13.26 -2.34 -17.95
N VAL A 104 -13.71 -3.26 -17.09
CA VAL A 104 -12.84 -3.97 -16.13
C VAL A 104 -11.82 -4.84 -16.86
N ALA A 105 -12.24 -5.56 -17.90
CA ALA A 105 -11.36 -6.35 -18.75
C ALA A 105 -10.34 -5.48 -19.48
N ALA A 106 -10.77 -4.38 -20.11
CA ALA A 106 -9.87 -3.44 -20.79
C ALA A 106 -8.84 -2.85 -19.83
N MET A 107 -9.29 -2.42 -18.64
CA MET A 107 -8.42 -1.92 -17.58
C MET A 107 -7.37 -2.96 -17.16
N PHE A 108 -7.78 -4.21 -16.92
CA PHE A 108 -6.87 -5.29 -16.54
C PHE A 108 -5.89 -5.65 -17.67
N SER A 109 -6.37 -5.71 -18.92
CA SER A 109 -5.53 -5.94 -20.10
C SER A 109 -4.46 -4.87 -20.26
N CYS A 110 -4.77 -3.60 -19.99
CA CYS A 110 -3.77 -2.53 -20.01
C CYS A 110 -2.71 -2.67 -18.90
N VAL A 111 -3.10 -3.13 -17.70
CA VAL A 111 -2.14 -3.46 -16.63
C VAL A 111 -1.20 -4.58 -17.11
N LEU A 112 -1.77 -5.68 -17.61
CA LEU A 112 -1.01 -6.83 -18.11
C LEU A 112 -0.08 -6.46 -19.26
N LEU A 113 -0.55 -5.64 -20.20
CA LEU A 113 0.24 -5.18 -21.34
C LEU A 113 1.53 -4.48 -20.90
N LEU A 114 1.45 -3.58 -19.92
CA LEU A 114 2.60 -2.83 -19.46
C LEU A 114 3.57 -3.63 -18.58
N ILE A 115 3.08 -4.59 -17.81
CA ILE A 115 3.96 -5.49 -17.04
C ILE A 115 4.49 -6.66 -17.89
N SER A 116 3.91 -6.91 -19.07
CA SER A 116 4.28 -8.05 -19.91
C SER A 116 5.76 -8.10 -20.29
N PRO A 117 6.48 -6.99 -20.59
CA PRO A 117 7.90 -7.08 -20.92
C PRO A 117 8.73 -7.65 -19.76
N TRP A 118 8.38 -7.28 -18.52
CA TRP A 118 9.02 -7.81 -17.32
C TRP A 118 8.68 -9.29 -17.11
N LEU A 119 7.42 -9.68 -17.29
CA LEU A 119 6.99 -11.08 -17.17
C LEU A 119 7.64 -11.97 -18.23
N ILE A 120 7.76 -11.49 -19.48
CA ILE A 120 8.43 -12.19 -20.58
C ILE A 120 9.92 -12.34 -20.25
N ARG A 121 10.59 -11.27 -19.79
CA ARG A 121 11.98 -11.34 -19.32
C ARG A 121 12.14 -12.38 -18.22
N ASN A 122 11.25 -12.39 -17.23
CA ASN A 122 11.31 -13.35 -16.13
C ASN A 122 11.10 -14.78 -16.61
N TYR A 123 10.19 -15.01 -17.56
CA TYR A 123 10.05 -16.33 -18.17
C TYR A 123 11.32 -16.77 -18.90
N MET A 124 11.94 -15.89 -19.69
CA MET A 124 13.18 -16.20 -20.41
C MET A 124 14.36 -16.50 -19.47
N VAL A 125 14.45 -15.79 -18.33
CA VAL A 125 15.57 -15.94 -17.39
C VAL A 125 15.36 -17.08 -16.38
N PHE A 126 14.15 -17.20 -15.85
CA PHE A 126 13.83 -18.11 -14.75
C PHE A 126 13.10 -19.38 -15.20
N GLY A 127 12.63 -19.45 -16.45
CA GLY A 127 11.80 -20.55 -16.95
C GLY A 127 10.39 -20.59 -16.33
N THR A 128 9.95 -19.51 -15.68
CA THR A 128 8.64 -19.42 -15.03
C THR A 128 8.09 -18.00 -15.09
N VAL A 129 6.77 -17.87 -15.25
CA VAL A 129 6.09 -16.57 -15.22
C VAL A 129 5.95 -16.15 -13.75
N THR A 130 6.84 -15.27 -13.30
CA THR A 130 6.79 -14.71 -11.95
C THR A 130 6.87 -13.19 -11.98
N PRO A 131 6.06 -12.45 -11.19
CA PRO A 131 6.20 -11.00 -11.07
C PRO A 131 7.48 -10.60 -10.32
N GLY A 132 8.05 -11.50 -9.51
CA GLY A 132 9.29 -11.28 -8.79
C GLY A 132 9.77 -12.54 -8.05
N THR A 133 10.99 -12.50 -7.56
CA THR A 133 11.71 -13.64 -6.97
C THR A 133 12.03 -13.46 -5.48
N SER A 134 11.41 -12.45 -4.86
CA SER A 134 11.63 -12.08 -3.46
C SER A 134 10.36 -12.19 -2.60
N GLY A 135 9.31 -12.81 -3.11
CA GLY A 135 8.04 -12.95 -2.41
C GLY A 135 8.14 -13.88 -1.18
N GLY A 136 8.89 -14.98 -1.32
CA GLY A 136 9.23 -15.89 -0.23
C GLY A 136 10.07 -15.20 0.84
N TYR A 137 11.08 -14.42 0.45
CA TYR A 137 11.86 -13.60 1.38
C TYR A 137 10.98 -12.59 2.13
N ALA A 138 10.10 -11.89 1.40
CA ALA A 138 9.18 -10.92 1.99
C ALA A 138 8.22 -11.57 3.00
N LEU A 139 7.72 -12.77 2.68
CA LEU A 139 6.88 -13.54 3.59
C LEU A 139 7.69 -13.97 4.82
N LEU A 140 8.84 -14.63 4.63
CA LEU A 140 9.67 -15.11 5.72
C LEU A 140 10.05 -13.98 6.69
N ARG A 141 10.44 -12.81 6.18
CA ARG A 141 10.76 -11.62 7.01
C ARG A 141 9.62 -11.19 7.94
N GLY A 142 8.39 -11.47 7.57
CA GLY A 142 7.20 -11.20 8.38
C GLY A 142 6.81 -12.32 9.33
N HIS A 143 7.33 -13.53 9.12
CA HIS A 143 6.85 -14.79 9.69
C HIS A 143 8.02 -15.73 10.02
N HIS A 144 8.70 -15.44 11.11
CA HIS A 144 9.74 -16.29 11.69
C HIS A 144 9.81 -16.07 13.20
N GLU A 145 10.62 -16.87 13.90
CA GLU A 145 10.76 -16.84 15.37
C GLU A 145 11.06 -15.42 15.89
N ASN A 146 12.02 -14.76 15.26
CA ASN A 146 12.45 -13.40 15.64
C ASN A 146 11.59 -12.27 15.04
N ALA A 147 10.46 -12.57 14.38
CA ALA A 147 9.68 -11.55 13.69
C ALA A 147 9.02 -10.64 14.72
N THR A 148 9.01 -9.33 14.42
CA THR A 148 8.38 -8.30 15.26
C THR A 148 7.14 -7.68 14.59
N GLY A 149 6.89 -8.05 13.33
CA GLY A 149 5.91 -7.41 12.46
C GLY A 149 6.47 -6.26 11.62
N SER A 150 7.63 -5.72 12.00
CA SER A 150 8.37 -4.75 11.19
C SER A 150 9.32 -5.44 10.22
N GLY A 151 9.50 -4.85 9.05
CA GLY A 151 10.60 -5.19 8.15
C GLY A 151 11.89 -4.46 8.46
N ALA A 152 12.00 -3.62 9.48
CA ALA A 152 13.24 -2.87 9.72
C ALA A 152 14.38 -3.82 10.14
N PRO A 153 15.54 -3.84 9.42
CA PRO A 153 16.62 -4.79 9.68
C PRO A 153 17.52 -4.43 10.90
N TYR A 154 16.96 -3.82 11.96
CA TYR A 154 17.66 -3.22 13.12
C TYR A 154 18.30 -1.84 12.83
N TRP A 155 17.99 -0.82 13.65
CA TRP A 155 18.83 0.36 13.92
C TRP A 155 18.31 1.07 15.20
N ASP A 156 18.88 0.74 16.36
CA ASP A 156 19.19 1.64 17.50
C ASP A 156 19.49 0.80 18.78
N PRO A 157 20.76 0.73 19.27
CA PRO A 157 21.11 0.10 20.55
C PRO A 157 20.44 0.75 21.78
N ASN A 158 19.90 1.96 21.63
CA ASN A 158 19.21 2.72 22.69
C ASN A 158 17.67 2.69 22.54
N CYS A 159 17.12 1.76 21.75
CA CYS A 159 15.67 1.62 21.63
C CYS A 159 15.10 1.07 22.95
N PRO A 160 14.17 1.76 23.65
CA PRO A 160 13.60 1.25 24.91
C PRO A 160 12.73 -0.01 24.74
N TYR A 161 12.51 -0.45 23.49
CA TYR A 161 11.79 -1.68 23.12
C TYR A 161 12.73 -2.77 22.56
N SER A 162 14.04 -2.53 22.46
CA SER A 162 14.99 -3.63 22.34
C SER A 162 15.09 -4.27 23.71
N ASP A 163 14.52 -5.47 23.84
CA ASP A 163 14.66 -6.27 25.04
C ASP A 163 16.16 -6.48 25.33
N PRO A 164 16.69 -5.94 26.45
CA PRO A 164 18.10 -6.09 26.80
C PRO A 164 18.48 -7.54 27.12
N LEU A 165 17.50 -8.42 27.37
CA LEU A 165 17.72 -9.81 27.77
C LEU A 165 17.75 -10.79 26.60
N THR A 166 17.16 -10.46 25.44
CA THR A 166 16.99 -11.47 24.38
C THR A 166 17.91 -11.35 23.19
N ASN A 167 18.67 -10.25 22.99
CA ASN A 167 19.54 -10.09 21.81
C ASN A 167 18.83 -10.49 20.49
N LEU A 168 17.49 -10.39 20.46
CA LEU A 168 16.64 -10.82 19.35
C LEU A 168 16.69 -9.73 18.30
N THR A 169 17.84 -9.71 17.63
CA THR A 169 17.97 -9.20 16.30
C THR A 169 16.77 -9.76 15.51
N ALA A 170 16.12 -8.92 14.69
CA ALA A 170 15.15 -9.37 13.69
C ALA A 170 15.77 -9.58 12.29
N PRO A 171 17.00 -10.11 12.11
CA PRO A 171 17.32 -10.71 10.85
C PRO A 171 16.43 -11.93 10.75
N VAL A 172 16.01 -12.21 9.52
CA VAL A 172 15.58 -13.55 9.16
C VAL A 172 16.58 -14.52 9.80
N PRO A 173 16.15 -15.45 10.67
CA PRO A 173 17.07 -16.36 11.35
C PRO A 173 17.92 -17.01 10.27
N THR A 174 19.25 -16.82 10.37
CA THR A 174 20.34 -17.01 9.38
C THR A 174 20.79 -15.74 8.62
N SER A 175 21.72 -15.01 9.24
CA SER A 175 22.65 -14.11 8.55
C SER A 175 23.46 -14.82 7.43
N GLU A 176 23.58 -16.15 7.47
CA GLU A 176 24.08 -16.98 6.37
C GLU A 176 23.28 -16.82 5.07
N LEU A 177 21.96 -16.63 5.12
CA LEU A 177 21.14 -16.48 3.91
C LEU A 177 21.29 -15.11 3.25
N SER A 178 21.49 -14.05 4.02
CA SER A 178 21.87 -12.74 3.49
C SER A 178 23.16 -12.85 2.66
N ASN A 179 24.14 -13.60 3.16
CA ASN A 179 25.40 -13.86 2.46
C ASN A 179 25.19 -14.77 1.24
N ARG A 180 24.34 -15.80 1.31
CA ARG A 180 24.00 -16.66 0.15
C ARG A 180 23.12 -15.98 -0.90
N SER A 181 22.34 -14.96 -0.52
CA SER A 181 21.38 -14.28 -1.41
C SER A 181 21.96 -13.16 -2.26
N ARG A 182 23.15 -12.65 -1.90
CA ARG A 182 23.87 -11.65 -2.72
C ARG A 182 24.46 -12.25 -3.99
N ASP A 183 24.78 -13.54 -3.94
CA ASP A 183 25.48 -14.26 -4.99
C ASP A 183 24.71 -15.53 -5.37
N TYR A 184 23.42 -15.43 -5.74
CA TYR A 184 22.81 -16.56 -6.45
C TYR A 184 23.50 -16.66 -7.82
N PRO A 185 24.41 -17.62 -8.02
CA PRO A 185 25.20 -17.69 -9.25
C PRO A 185 24.34 -18.09 -10.44
N THR A 186 23.14 -18.63 -10.19
CA THR A 186 22.20 -19.05 -11.23
C THR A 186 20.76 -18.65 -10.90
N PRO A 187 19.94 -18.31 -11.91
CA PRO A 187 18.51 -18.02 -11.74
C PRO A 187 17.73 -19.13 -11.02
N GLN A 188 18.12 -20.39 -11.19
CA GLN A 188 17.47 -21.54 -10.56
C GLN A 188 17.72 -21.60 -9.06
N LEU A 189 18.88 -21.15 -8.59
CA LEU A 189 19.18 -21.09 -7.16
C LEU A 189 18.35 -20.00 -6.47
N GLU A 190 18.14 -18.86 -7.14
CA GLU A 190 17.25 -17.80 -6.66
C GLU A 190 15.80 -18.30 -6.48
N LEU A 191 15.24 -19.01 -7.48
CA LEU A 191 13.90 -19.60 -7.36
C LEU A 191 13.80 -20.66 -6.27
N ARG A 192 14.84 -21.49 -6.10
CA ARG A 192 14.87 -22.49 -5.03
C ARG A 192 14.89 -21.83 -3.66
N ALA A 193 15.65 -20.75 -3.51
CA ALA A 193 15.67 -19.99 -2.28
C ALA A 193 14.33 -19.33 -1.97
N ASP A 194 13.67 -18.69 -2.96
CA ASP A 194 12.33 -18.11 -2.79
C ASP A 194 11.32 -19.17 -2.33
N LYS A 195 11.33 -20.36 -2.95
CA LYS A 195 10.47 -21.48 -2.57
C LYS A 195 10.75 -21.98 -1.15
N TRP A 196 12.01 -22.17 -0.81
CA TRP A 196 12.41 -22.60 0.53
C TRP A 196 11.98 -21.57 1.59
N GLN A 197 12.23 -20.27 1.35
CA GLN A 197 11.83 -19.20 2.25
C GLN A 197 10.31 -19.16 2.46
N ARG A 198 9.54 -19.33 1.38
CA ARG A 198 8.08 -19.41 1.46
C ARG A 198 7.61 -20.62 2.26
N ALA A 199 8.23 -21.78 2.06
CA ALA A 199 7.91 -22.99 2.82
C ALA A 199 8.20 -22.79 4.31
N THR A 200 9.40 -22.32 4.67
CA THR A 200 9.77 -22.02 6.06
C THR A 200 8.82 -21.03 6.73
N ALA A 201 8.43 -19.97 6.01
CA ALA A 201 7.46 -19.00 6.52
C ALA A 201 6.09 -19.64 6.77
N THR A 202 5.64 -20.50 5.86
CA THR A 202 4.34 -21.18 5.94
C THR A 202 4.34 -22.19 7.09
N ASP A 203 5.41 -22.97 7.24
CA ASP A 203 5.61 -23.90 8.34
C ASP A 203 5.60 -23.17 9.69
N PHE A 204 6.25 -22.01 9.77
CA PHE A 204 6.21 -21.17 10.97
C PHE A 204 4.78 -20.71 11.30
N ILE A 205 4.03 -20.21 10.31
CA ILE A 205 2.63 -19.77 10.48
C ILE A 205 1.75 -20.92 10.98
N MET A 206 1.87 -22.11 10.39
CA MET A 206 1.06 -23.28 10.75
C MET A 206 1.40 -23.81 12.15
N ASN A 207 2.68 -23.82 12.51
CA ASN A 207 3.14 -24.36 13.80
C ASN A 207 3.01 -23.37 14.96
N ASN A 208 2.83 -22.06 14.69
CA ASN A 208 2.79 -21.02 15.73
C ASN A 208 1.58 -20.07 15.60
N PRO A 209 0.32 -20.58 15.57
CA PRO A 209 -0.86 -19.76 15.28
C PRO A 209 -1.08 -18.62 16.29
N ARG A 210 -0.81 -18.85 17.58
CA ARG A 210 -0.91 -17.80 18.62
C ARG A 210 0.08 -16.67 18.37
N ARG A 211 1.32 -17.01 17.98
CA ARG A 211 2.35 -16.02 17.65
C ARG A 211 1.93 -15.22 16.42
N GLU A 212 1.37 -15.86 15.40
CA GLU A 212 0.92 -15.18 14.19
C GLU A 212 -0.21 -14.18 14.44
N VAL A 213 -1.17 -14.52 15.31
CA VAL A 213 -2.21 -13.57 15.72
C VAL A 213 -1.58 -12.34 16.38
N MET A 214 -0.62 -12.53 17.29
CA MET A 214 0.10 -11.41 17.92
C MET A 214 0.90 -10.58 16.90
N LEU A 215 1.57 -11.24 15.94
CA LEU A 215 2.29 -10.56 14.87
C LEU A 215 1.34 -9.74 14.00
N THR A 216 0.17 -10.25 13.68
CA THR A 216 -0.85 -9.52 12.92
C THR A 216 -1.31 -8.27 13.66
N PHE A 217 -1.57 -8.34 14.97
CA PHE A 217 -1.88 -7.15 15.77
C PHE A 217 -0.72 -6.16 15.82
N ASN A 218 0.51 -6.63 15.98
CA ASN A 218 1.69 -5.76 15.97
C ASN A 218 1.87 -5.07 14.61
N LYS A 219 1.70 -5.80 13.50
CA LYS A 219 1.70 -5.24 12.14
C LYS A 219 0.61 -4.17 12.01
N ALA A 220 -0.61 -4.45 12.45
CA ALA A 220 -1.70 -3.47 12.41
C ALA A 220 -1.34 -2.21 13.21
N TYR A 221 -0.80 -2.35 14.41
CA TYR A 221 -0.34 -1.24 15.24
C TYR A 221 0.76 -0.42 14.55
N LEU A 222 1.80 -1.08 14.03
CA LEU A 222 2.92 -0.42 13.33
C LEU A 222 2.44 0.34 12.10
N PHE A 223 1.45 -0.19 11.38
CA PHE A 223 0.90 0.45 10.19
C PHE A 223 -0.02 1.63 10.54
N VAL A 224 -0.94 1.45 11.50
CA VAL A 224 -2.01 2.39 11.81
C VAL A 224 -1.56 3.50 12.77
N VAL A 225 -0.78 3.15 13.78
CA VAL A 225 -0.38 4.06 14.84
C VAL A 225 1.00 4.61 14.53
N ALA A 226 2.05 3.87 14.88
CA ALA A 226 3.43 4.33 14.77
C ALA A 226 4.38 3.17 14.52
N ASP A 227 5.29 3.34 13.56
CA ASP A 227 6.41 2.44 13.38
C ASP A 227 7.52 2.80 14.39
N SER A 228 7.41 2.23 15.60
CA SER A 228 8.37 2.43 16.69
C SER A 228 9.76 1.90 16.36
N THR A 229 9.87 1.00 15.38
CA THR A 229 11.13 0.39 14.95
C THR A 229 11.94 1.28 14.00
N HIS A 230 11.31 2.31 13.40
CA HIS A 230 11.98 3.23 12.50
C HIS A 230 12.31 4.56 13.22
N PRO A 231 13.56 5.09 13.14
CA PRO A 231 13.99 6.26 13.93
C PRO A 231 13.21 7.54 13.61
N VAL A 232 12.67 7.63 12.40
CA VAL A 232 11.77 8.71 11.99
C VAL A 232 10.31 8.39 12.34
N GLY A 233 9.90 7.13 12.25
CA GLY A 233 8.52 6.70 12.47
C GLY A 233 8.09 6.82 13.94
N ARG A 234 9.04 6.68 14.87
CA ARG A 234 8.82 6.84 16.32
C ARG A 234 8.54 8.27 16.78
N ARG A 235 8.86 9.28 15.95
CA ARG A 235 8.69 10.70 16.35
C ARG A 235 7.21 11.08 16.31
N ILE A 236 6.70 11.65 17.40
CA ILE A 236 5.29 12.08 17.51
C ILE A 236 4.86 13.06 16.42
N VAL A 237 5.77 13.91 15.95
CA VAL A 237 5.54 14.84 14.85
C VAL A 237 5.21 14.10 13.54
N VAL A 238 5.62 12.84 13.38
CA VAL A 238 5.34 12.03 12.19
C VAL A 238 4.05 11.25 12.37
N TRP A 239 3.95 10.44 13.43
CA TRP A 239 2.80 9.54 13.58
C TRP A 239 1.56 10.23 14.15
N GLY A 240 1.72 11.27 14.96
CA GLY A 240 0.62 12.00 15.61
C GLY A 240 -0.35 12.62 14.59
N PRO A 241 0.14 13.44 13.64
CA PRO A 241 -0.70 13.98 12.56
C PRO A 241 -1.36 12.89 11.73
N SER A 242 -0.63 11.82 11.35
CA SER A 242 -1.20 10.69 10.59
C SER A 242 -2.28 9.93 11.34
N LEU A 243 -2.12 9.71 12.65
CA LEU A 243 -3.16 9.09 13.47
C LEU A 243 -4.37 10.01 13.61
N CYS A 244 -4.16 11.31 13.85
CA CYS A 244 -5.24 12.30 13.93
C CYS A 244 -6.04 12.37 12.63
N ALA A 245 -5.37 12.45 11.47
CA ALA A 245 -6.02 12.42 10.15
C ALA A 245 -6.81 11.13 9.93
N LEU A 246 -6.27 9.99 10.36
CA LEU A 246 -6.97 8.72 10.24
C LEU A 246 -8.24 8.68 11.09
N LEU A 247 -8.16 9.07 12.37
CA LEU A 247 -9.30 9.06 13.28
C LEU A 247 -10.39 10.04 12.87
N LEU A 248 -10.02 11.30 12.60
CA LEU A 248 -10.97 12.32 12.15
C LEU A 248 -11.52 12.01 10.75
N GLY A 249 -10.68 11.48 9.86
CA GLY A 249 -11.09 11.08 8.53
C GLY A 249 -12.06 9.89 8.54
N LEU A 250 -11.82 8.91 9.41
CA LEU A 250 -12.72 7.77 9.61
C LEU A 250 -14.04 8.23 10.23
N TYR A 251 -14.00 9.12 11.23
CA TYR A 251 -15.20 9.73 11.80
C TYR A 251 -16.02 10.48 10.73
N PHE A 252 -15.38 11.30 9.90
CA PHE A 252 -16.04 11.97 8.78
C PHE A 252 -16.65 10.97 7.78
N PHE A 253 -15.92 9.92 7.44
CA PHE A 253 -16.41 8.87 6.55
C PHE A 253 -17.66 8.18 7.11
N ILE A 254 -17.64 7.80 8.39
CA ILE A 254 -18.75 7.09 9.04
C ILE A 254 -20.00 7.98 9.14
N THR A 255 -19.84 9.28 9.33
CA THR A 255 -20.96 10.22 9.53
C THR A 255 -21.51 10.79 8.21
N ARG A 256 -20.67 11.01 7.20
CA ARG A 256 -21.04 11.72 5.96
C ARG A 256 -20.70 10.97 4.67
N GLY A 257 -19.84 9.97 4.72
CA GLY A 257 -19.20 9.36 3.55
C GLY A 257 -19.76 8.00 3.11
N LYS A 258 -20.56 7.32 3.94
CA LYS A 258 -21.03 5.93 3.74
C LYS A 258 -21.82 5.65 2.45
N HIS A 259 -22.25 6.68 1.73
CA HIS A 259 -23.01 6.55 0.49
C HIS A 259 -22.22 6.97 -0.75
N ASP A 260 -21.03 7.57 -0.60
CA ASP A 260 -20.22 8.01 -1.73
C ASP A 260 -19.23 6.91 -2.14
N ILE A 261 -19.47 6.33 -3.31
CA ILE A 261 -18.65 5.25 -3.86
C ILE A 261 -17.18 5.65 -4.04
N ARG A 262 -16.90 6.93 -4.32
CA ARG A 262 -15.51 7.43 -4.46
C ARG A 262 -14.79 7.36 -3.12
N GLN A 263 -15.48 7.68 -2.04
CA GLN A 263 -14.95 7.60 -0.68
C GLN A 263 -14.70 6.14 -0.28
N HIS A 264 -15.59 5.21 -0.66
CA HIS A 264 -15.36 3.77 -0.46
C HIS A 264 -14.11 3.30 -1.18
N THR A 265 -13.93 3.68 -2.45
CA THR A 265 -12.75 3.30 -3.23
C THR A 265 -11.46 3.80 -2.58
N LEU A 266 -11.42 5.04 -2.07
CA LEU A 266 -10.25 5.56 -1.36
C LEU A 266 -9.93 4.75 -0.09
N TRP A 267 -10.93 4.42 0.73
CA TRP A 267 -10.72 3.56 1.89
C TRP A 267 -10.32 2.13 1.52
N LEU A 268 -10.85 1.58 0.43
CA LEU A 268 -10.45 0.27 -0.07
C LEU A 268 -8.98 0.27 -0.51
N LEU A 269 -8.46 1.34 -1.11
CA LEU A 269 -7.03 1.47 -1.40
C LEU A 269 -6.20 1.42 -0.11
N PHE A 270 -6.60 2.19 0.91
CA PHE A 270 -5.92 2.21 2.20
C PHE A 270 -5.96 0.85 2.90
N LEU A 271 -7.14 0.22 2.96
CA LEU A 271 -7.34 -1.08 3.58
C LEU A 271 -6.61 -2.20 2.82
N LEU A 272 -6.55 -2.12 1.49
CA LEU A 272 -5.82 -3.11 0.70
C LEU A 272 -4.31 -3.04 1.00
N GLN A 273 -3.75 -1.83 1.09
CA GLN A 273 -2.34 -1.66 1.45
C GLN A 273 -2.07 -2.12 2.89
N LEU A 274 -2.99 -1.87 3.82
CA LEU A 274 -2.93 -2.41 5.18
C LEU A 274 -2.92 -3.94 5.11
N SER A 275 -3.88 -4.57 4.44
CA SER A 275 -3.97 -6.04 4.30
C SER A 275 -2.70 -6.65 3.72
N LEU A 276 -2.14 -6.05 2.66
CA LEU A 276 -0.86 -6.50 2.11
C LEU A 276 0.27 -6.41 3.14
N SER A 277 0.30 -5.35 3.94
CA SER A 277 1.32 -5.17 4.98
C SER A 277 1.13 -6.13 6.16
N LEU A 278 -0.11 -6.56 6.44
CA LEU A 278 -0.39 -7.61 7.44
C LEU A 278 0.07 -8.99 6.96
N VAL A 279 -0.11 -9.29 5.67
CA VAL A 279 0.31 -10.57 5.05
C VAL A 279 1.83 -10.70 4.96
N PHE A 280 2.56 -9.60 4.81
CA PHE A 280 4.03 -9.64 4.76
C PHE A 280 4.60 -9.06 6.05
N PHE A 281 5.00 -7.80 6.00
CA PHE A 281 5.53 -7.05 7.14
C PHE A 281 5.26 -5.57 6.91
N VAL A 282 5.44 -4.79 7.96
CA VAL A 282 5.23 -3.34 7.91
C VAL A 282 6.55 -2.61 7.78
N LEU A 283 6.55 -1.60 6.92
CA LEU A 283 7.54 -0.53 6.92
C LEU A 283 6.81 0.78 6.79
N LEU A 284 7.36 1.84 7.38
CA LEU A 284 6.85 3.21 7.25
C LEU A 284 6.47 3.58 5.80
N ARG A 285 7.25 3.13 4.81
CA ARG A 285 7.01 3.39 3.37
C ARG A 285 5.73 2.80 2.80
N TYR A 286 5.22 1.71 3.37
CA TYR A 286 3.96 1.11 2.92
C TYR A 286 2.78 1.95 3.34
N ARG A 287 2.84 2.57 4.52
CA ARG A 287 1.85 3.57 4.93
C ARG A 287 1.94 4.84 4.10
N MET A 288 3.16 5.35 3.87
CA MET A 288 3.37 6.56 3.04
C MET A 288 2.73 6.45 1.66
N ALA A 289 2.65 5.23 1.09
CA ALA A 289 2.04 4.97 -0.21
C ALA A 289 0.54 5.36 -0.29
N VAL A 290 -0.17 5.29 0.84
CA VAL A 290 -1.63 5.49 0.92
C VAL A 290 -2.05 6.56 1.94
N ASP A 291 -1.09 7.24 2.58
CA ASP A 291 -1.36 8.27 3.60
C ASP A 291 -2.13 9.48 3.03
N PHE A 292 -2.14 9.65 1.70
CA PHE A 292 -2.95 10.66 1.02
C PHE A 292 -4.46 10.47 1.22
N VAL A 293 -4.90 9.25 1.55
CA VAL A 293 -6.30 8.96 1.85
C VAL A 293 -6.72 9.63 3.17
N PRO A 294 -6.14 9.29 4.35
CA PRO A 294 -6.41 10.02 5.59
C PRO A 294 -6.29 11.54 5.47
N VAL A 295 -5.26 12.03 4.79
CA VAL A 295 -5.04 13.48 4.58
C VAL A 295 -6.20 14.12 3.81
N ALA A 296 -6.67 13.48 2.74
CA ALA A 296 -7.81 13.98 1.96
C ALA A 296 -9.11 14.02 2.79
N PHE A 297 -9.33 13.03 3.65
CA PHE A 297 -10.49 13.00 4.54
C PHE A 297 -10.40 14.01 5.68
N LEU A 298 -9.20 14.24 6.24
CA LEU A 298 -8.98 15.31 7.22
C LEU A 298 -9.29 16.68 6.60
N ALA A 299 -8.84 16.93 5.36
CA ALA A 299 -9.18 18.17 4.66
C ALA A 299 -10.69 18.35 4.50
N ALA A 300 -11.42 17.29 4.15
CA ALA A 300 -12.87 17.30 4.03
C ALA A 300 -13.55 17.59 5.38
N TYR A 301 -13.07 16.96 6.46
CA TYR A 301 -13.54 17.21 7.82
C TYR A 301 -13.38 18.69 8.23
N LEU A 302 -12.17 19.25 8.05
CA LEU A 302 -11.87 20.64 8.40
C LEU A 302 -12.71 21.64 7.61
N THR A 303 -12.92 21.39 6.31
CA THR A 303 -13.70 22.28 5.44
C THR A 303 -15.17 22.33 5.88
N ARG A 304 -15.73 21.18 6.26
CA ARG A 304 -17.16 21.06 6.58
C ARG A 304 -17.50 21.49 8.00
N THR A 305 -16.60 21.27 8.95
CA THR A 305 -16.76 21.77 10.33
C THR A 305 -16.64 23.30 10.41
N ALA A 306 -15.72 23.89 9.64
CA ALA A 306 -15.59 25.35 9.55
C ALA A 306 -16.84 26.03 8.93
N ALA A 307 -17.59 25.32 8.09
CA ALA A 307 -18.84 25.83 7.53
C ALA A 307 -19.99 25.85 8.56
N THR A 308 -20.11 24.80 9.38
CA THR A 308 -21.16 24.70 10.41
C THR A 308 -20.99 25.66 11.59
N VAL A 309 -19.81 26.23 11.82
CA VAL A 309 -19.56 27.22 12.89
C VAL A 309 -19.92 28.65 12.45
N ARG A 310 -20.14 28.88 11.15
CA ARG A 310 -20.51 30.20 10.60
C ARG A 310 -22.02 30.38 10.40
N GLU A 311 -22.81 29.33 10.66
CA GLU A 311 -24.26 29.36 10.73
C GLU A 311 -24.69 29.43 12.21
#